data_AF-K1XXB1-F1
#
_entry.id   AF-K1XXB1-F1
#
_cell.length_a   1.000
_cell.length_b   1.000
_cell.length_c   1.000
_cell.angle_alpha   90.00
_cell.angle_beta   90.00
_cell.angle_gamma   90.00
#
_symmetry.space_group_name_H-M   'P 1'
#
loop_
_entity.id
_entity.type
_entity.pdbx_description
1 polymer ?
#
loop_
_entity_poly.entity_id
_entity_poly.type
_entity_poly.pdbx_seq_one_letter_code
_entity_poly.pdbx_strand_id
1 'polypeptide(L)'
;MDFHRETTAELANMAYFLDGRVSVVYGTHTHVQTNDERIFPKGTGMITDLGMTGPLWSSIGHTFESRLPQFLTGTKLFGPKAEQVVGEGVLTGIFVEVQAGKCIRIEKIRIREWEE
;
A
#
# COMPACT_ATOMS: atom_id res chain seq x y z
N MET A 1 6.88 -7.84 -8.89
CA MET A 1 5.50 -8.20 -9.22
C MET A 1 4.60 -7.34 -8.37
N ASP A 2 3.78 -6.51 -9.01
CA ASP A 2 2.68 -5.82 -8.33
C ASP A 2 1.53 -6.82 -8.15
N PHE A 3 1.06 -6.97 -6.92
CA PHE A 3 -0.05 -7.84 -6.57
C PHE A 3 -1.18 -7.01 -5.97
N HIS A 4 -2.07 -6.51 -6.83
CA HIS A 4 -3.19 -5.66 -6.45
C HIS A 4 -4.30 -6.48 -5.78
N ARG A 5 -4.46 -6.32 -4.47
CA ARG A 5 -5.28 -7.23 -3.64
C ARG A 5 -5.67 -6.59 -2.31
N GLU A 6 -6.77 -7.04 -1.73
CA GLU A 6 -7.26 -6.55 -0.45
C GLU A 6 -6.62 -7.27 0.75
N THR A 7 -6.61 -8.61 0.76
CA THR A 7 -6.30 -9.35 2.01
C THR A 7 -4.82 -9.62 2.22
N THR A 8 -4.33 -9.36 3.43
CA THR A 8 -2.90 -9.55 3.78
C THR A 8 -2.46 -11.01 3.59
N ALA A 9 -3.36 -11.95 3.81
CA ALA A 9 -3.13 -13.37 3.60
C ALA A 9 -2.85 -13.72 2.12
N GLU A 10 -3.52 -13.08 1.16
CA GLU A 10 -3.30 -13.33 -0.28
C GLU A 10 -1.85 -12.99 -0.68
N LEU A 11 -1.33 -11.82 -0.30
CA LEU A 11 0.06 -11.49 -0.61
C LEU A 11 1.05 -12.34 0.20
N ALA A 12 0.79 -12.59 1.48
CA ALA A 12 1.69 -13.43 2.29
C ALA A 12 1.88 -14.81 1.64
N ASN A 13 0.79 -15.48 1.24
CA ASN A 13 0.86 -16.76 0.53
C ASN A 13 1.54 -16.63 -0.83
N MET A 14 1.24 -15.56 -1.58
CA MET A 14 1.88 -15.30 -2.87
C MET A 14 3.41 -15.11 -2.73
N ALA A 15 3.86 -14.44 -1.68
CA ALA A 15 5.28 -14.26 -1.39
C ALA A 15 5.98 -15.59 -1.08
N TYR A 16 5.38 -16.46 -0.27
CA TYR A 16 5.91 -17.80 -0.04
C TYR A 16 5.93 -18.65 -1.33
N PHE A 17 4.90 -18.56 -2.16
CA PHE A 17 4.84 -19.30 -3.42
C PHE A 17 5.89 -18.85 -4.44
N LEU A 18 6.18 -17.54 -4.49
CA LEU A 18 7.09 -16.92 -5.44
C LEU A 18 8.52 -16.74 -4.92
N ASP A 19 8.81 -17.10 -3.67
CA ASP A 19 10.15 -16.95 -3.09
C ASP A 19 11.20 -17.69 -3.94
N GLY A 20 12.20 -16.94 -4.41
CA GLY A 20 13.26 -17.40 -5.30
C GLY A 20 12.89 -17.47 -6.79
N ARG A 21 11.64 -17.16 -7.15
CA ARG A 21 11.15 -17.10 -8.55
C ARG A 21 11.06 -15.69 -9.09
N VAL A 22 10.90 -14.70 -8.21
CA VAL A 22 10.84 -13.27 -8.54
C VAL A 22 11.76 -12.49 -7.62
N SER A 23 12.30 -11.36 -8.09
CA SER A 23 13.16 -10.52 -7.25
C SER A 23 12.38 -9.86 -6.13
N VAL A 24 11.17 -9.34 -6.43
CA VAL A 24 10.29 -8.68 -5.46
C VAL A 24 8.83 -8.94 -5.78
N VAL A 25 8.00 -9.07 -4.74
CA VAL A 25 6.54 -9.04 -4.78
C VAL A 25 6.01 -8.01 -3.77
N TYR A 26 5.21 -7.06 -4.21
CA TYR A 26 4.65 -6.03 -3.32
C TYR A 26 3.14 -5.95 -3.53
N GLY A 27 2.40 -5.63 -2.48
CA GLY A 27 0.97 -5.38 -2.59
C GLY A 27 0.66 -3.91 -2.90
N THR A 28 -0.51 -3.72 -3.50
CA THR A 28 -1.20 -2.43 -3.67
C THR A 28 -2.69 -2.68 -3.43
N HIS A 29 -3.50 -1.61 -3.36
CA HIS A 29 -4.97 -1.54 -3.25
C HIS A 29 -5.47 -0.91 -1.95
N THR A 30 -4.86 -1.22 -0.80
CA THR A 30 -5.42 -0.82 0.51
C THR A 30 -5.15 0.65 0.87
N HIS A 31 -4.31 1.33 0.08
CA HIS A 31 -3.92 2.74 0.21
C HIS A 31 -3.19 3.09 1.52
N VAL A 32 -2.85 2.10 2.36
CA VAL A 32 -2.10 2.29 3.61
C VAL A 32 -0.78 1.53 3.54
N GLN A 33 0.34 2.26 3.54
CA GLN A 33 1.66 1.64 3.50
C GLN A 33 1.92 0.81 4.77
N THR A 34 2.37 -0.42 4.61
CA THR A 34 2.70 -1.30 5.74
C THR A 34 4.14 -1.11 6.23
N ASN A 35 4.49 -1.72 7.36
CA ASN A 35 5.83 -1.68 7.97
C ASN A 35 6.40 -3.09 8.15
N ASP A 36 6.31 -3.89 7.10
CA ASP A 36 6.65 -5.30 7.10
C ASP A 36 7.56 -5.71 5.95
N GLU A 37 8.25 -4.72 5.34
CA GLU A 37 9.19 -4.96 4.28
C GLU A 37 10.32 -5.89 4.73
N ARG A 38 10.59 -6.93 3.93
CA ARG A 38 11.59 -7.95 4.26
C ARG A 38 12.05 -8.72 3.03
N ILE A 39 13.17 -9.41 3.17
CA ILE A 39 13.70 -10.33 2.15
C ILE A 39 13.48 -11.76 2.64
N PHE A 40 12.85 -12.58 1.81
CA PHE A 40 12.57 -13.99 2.10
C PHE A 40 13.82 -14.87 1.89
N PRO A 41 13.85 -16.09 2.46
CA PRO A 41 15.05 -16.93 2.46
C PRO A 41 15.67 -17.23 1.09
N LYS A 42 14.88 -17.30 0.01
CA LYS A 42 15.41 -17.54 -1.35
C LYS A 42 15.70 -16.26 -2.13
N GLY A 43 15.58 -15.10 -1.49
CA GLY A 43 16.01 -13.80 -2.03
C GLY A 43 14.90 -12.97 -2.66
N THR A 44 13.63 -13.27 -2.39
CA THR A 44 12.51 -12.41 -2.84
C THR A 44 12.21 -11.33 -1.81
N GLY A 45 12.27 -10.06 -2.20
CA GLY A 45 11.81 -8.95 -1.36
C GLY A 45 10.29 -8.84 -1.34
N MET A 46 9.73 -8.37 -0.24
CA MET A 46 8.28 -8.26 -0.05
C MET A 46 7.91 -7.10 0.85
N ILE A 47 6.76 -6.47 0.57
CA ILE A 47 6.03 -5.56 1.46
C ILE A 47 4.52 -5.78 1.26
N THR A 48 3.75 -5.78 2.36
CA THR A 48 2.31 -6.04 2.33
C THR A 48 1.53 -5.04 1.47
N ASP A 49 1.73 -3.75 1.64
CA ASP A 49 1.15 -2.74 0.75
C ASP A 49 2.08 -1.54 0.62
N LEU A 50 2.26 -1.03 -0.60
CA LEU A 50 3.03 0.18 -0.87
C LEU A 50 2.37 1.44 -0.34
N GLY A 51 1.06 1.41 -0.08
CA GLY A 51 0.24 2.56 0.26
C GLY A 51 -0.20 3.34 -0.98
N MET A 52 -0.65 4.57 -0.73
CA MET A 52 -1.12 5.50 -1.74
C MET A 52 -0.17 6.69 -1.87
N THR A 53 0.06 7.13 -3.11
CA THR A 53 0.54 8.49 -3.38
C THR A 53 -0.67 9.39 -3.63
N GLY A 54 -0.93 10.35 -2.73
CA GLY A 54 -2.15 11.15 -2.75
C GLY A 54 -2.37 11.98 -1.48
N PRO A 55 -3.58 12.48 -1.23
CA PRO A 55 -3.86 13.38 -0.11
C PRO A 55 -3.73 12.66 1.24
N LEU A 56 -2.88 13.20 2.12
CA LEU A 56 -2.61 12.63 3.45
C LEU A 56 -3.85 12.65 4.34
N TRP A 57 -4.58 13.77 4.34
CA TRP A 57 -5.75 14.01 5.18
C TRP A 57 -7.03 13.57 4.48
N SER A 58 -7.14 12.28 4.15
CA SER A 58 -8.27 11.73 3.42
C SER A 58 -8.68 10.34 3.91
N SER A 59 -9.89 9.89 3.54
CA SER A 59 -10.29 8.49 3.64
C SER A 59 -9.98 7.81 2.30
N ILE A 60 -8.82 7.14 2.22
CA ILE A 60 -8.43 6.35 1.04
C ILE A 60 -8.36 7.22 -0.24
N GLY A 61 -8.06 8.52 -0.10
CA GLY A 61 -8.02 9.48 -1.22
C GLY A 61 -9.27 10.34 -1.40
N HIS A 62 -10.33 10.06 -0.64
CA HIS A 62 -11.63 10.70 -0.79
C HIS A 62 -12.16 11.37 0.50
N THR A 63 -13.22 12.17 0.34
CA THR A 63 -13.99 12.75 1.46
C THR A 63 -14.60 11.64 2.33
N PHE A 64 -14.40 11.73 3.65
CA PHE A 64 -14.78 10.68 4.59
C PHE A 64 -16.30 10.66 4.86
N GLU A 65 -16.97 11.79 4.65
CA GLU A 65 -18.40 11.99 4.87
C GLU A 65 -19.25 11.08 3.98
N SER A 66 -18.73 10.67 2.82
CA SER A 66 -19.44 9.82 1.87
C SER A 66 -19.82 8.45 2.43
N ARG A 67 -18.97 7.89 3.30
CA ARG A 67 -19.15 6.56 3.91
C ARG A 67 -19.41 6.59 5.41
N LEU A 68 -19.15 7.72 6.08
CA LEU A 68 -19.32 7.84 7.52
C LEU A 68 -20.73 7.41 8.02
N PRO A 69 -21.86 7.81 7.40
CA PRO A 69 -23.17 7.39 7.88
C PRO A 69 -23.34 5.86 7.87
N GLN A 70 -22.86 5.18 6.81
CA GLN A 70 -22.90 3.73 6.69
C GLN A 70 -22.16 3.05 7.85
N PHE A 71 -20.98 3.56 8.23
CA PHE A 71 -20.19 2.98 9.32
C PHE A 71 -20.82 3.23 10.70
N LEU A 72 -21.46 4.38 10.91
CA LEU A 72 -22.11 4.71 12.17
C LEU A 72 -23.42 3.93 12.38
N THR A 73 -24.19 3.69 11.32
CA THR A 73 -25.51 3.07 11.43
C THR A 73 -25.51 1.56 11.14
N GLY A 74 -24.46 1.06 10.47
CA GLY A 74 -24.45 -0.31 9.94
C GLY A 74 -25.44 -0.54 8.79
N THR A 75 -26.04 0.51 8.24
CA THR A 75 -27.02 0.42 7.15
C THR A 75 -26.45 0.94 5.83
N LYS A 76 -27.19 0.78 4.72
CA LYS A 76 -26.81 1.33 3.40
C LYS A 76 -27.15 2.83 3.28
N LEU A 77 -26.89 3.60 4.32
CA LEU A 77 -27.03 5.05 4.29
C LEU A 77 -25.70 5.67 3.85
N PHE A 78 -25.69 6.41 2.76
CA PHE A 78 -24.51 7.10 2.26
C PHE A 78 -24.61 8.60 2.52
N GLY A 79 -23.47 9.24 2.73
CA GLY A 79 -23.38 10.69 2.78
C GLY A 79 -23.35 11.31 1.39
N PRO A 80 -22.81 12.54 1.27
CA PRO A 80 -22.55 13.16 -0.01
C PRO A 80 -21.69 12.29 -0.93
N LYS A 81 -21.69 12.58 -2.24
CA LYS A 81 -20.83 11.90 -3.20
C LYS A 81 -19.37 12.03 -2.75
N ALA A 82 -18.61 10.93 -2.85
CA ALA A 82 -17.18 10.95 -2.60
C ALA A 82 -16.48 11.85 -3.62
N GLU A 83 -15.71 12.81 -3.13
CA GLU A 83 -14.89 13.72 -3.92
C GLU A 83 -13.41 13.46 -3.62
N GLN A 84 -12.53 13.75 -4.57
CA GLN A 84 -11.09 13.67 -4.33
C GLN A 84 -10.69 14.80 -3.38
N VAL A 85 -9.93 14.45 -2.35
CA VAL A 85 -9.37 15.46 -1.44
C VAL A 85 -8.16 16.12 -2.10
N VAL A 86 -8.09 17.45 -2.01
CA VAL A 86 -6.92 18.25 -2.41
C VAL A 86 -6.31 18.83 -1.14
N GLY A 87 -4.99 18.75 -1.00
CA GLY A 87 -4.26 19.21 0.19
C GLY A 87 -2.90 18.54 0.29
N GLU A 88 -2.28 18.61 1.48
CA GLU A 88 -0.95 18.02 1.77
C GLU A 88 -0.85 16.58 1.23
N GLY A 89 0.07 16.39 0.29
CA GLY A 89 0.35 15.11 -0.32
C GLY A 89 1.27 14.22 0.52
N VAL A 90 1.09 12.91 0.39
CA VAL A 90 2.09 11.92 0.77
C VAL A 90 2.42 11.07 -0.45
N LEU A 91 3.70 10.83 -0.68
CA LEU A 91 4.22 9.85 -1.62
C LEU A 91 4.71 8.64 -0.84
N THR A 92 4.26 7.46 -1.26
CA THR A 92 4.71 6.19 -0.70
C THR A 92 5.27 5.29 -1.81
N GLY A 93 6.26 4.48 -1.45
CA GLY A 93 6.87 3.52 -2.36
C GLY A 93 7.93 2.69 -1.67
N ILE A 94 8.73 1.98 -2.47
CA ILE A 94 9.91 1.24 -1.99
C ILE A 94 11.10 1.48 -2.93
N PHE A 95 12.28 1.54 -2.33
CA PHE A 95 13.56 1.35 -3.02
C PHE A 95 13.95 -0.11 -2.93
N VAL A 96 14.41 -0.69 -4.03
CA VAL A 96 14.85 -2.09 -4.09
C VAL A 96 16.16 -2.18 -4.84
N GLU A 97 17.14 -2.85 -4.26
CA GLU A 97 18.38 -3.25 -4.93
C GLU A 97 18.30 -4.74 -5.31
N VAL A 98 18.58 -5.04 -6.58
CA VAL A 98 18.51 -6.39 -7.13
C VAL A 98 19.86 -6.80 -7.71
N GLN A 99 20.36 -7.96 -7.28
CA GLN A 99 21.58 -8.56 -7.81
C GLN A 99 21.34 -10.01 -8.19
N ALA A 100 21.73 -10.39 -9.41
CA ALA A 100 21.55 -11.75 -9.95
C ALA A 100 20.10 -12.29 -9.78
N GLY A 101 19.10 -11.43 -9.99
CA GLY A 101 17.68 -11.78 -9.87
C GLY A 101 17.14 -11.86 -8.44
N LYS A 102 17.96 -11.61 -7.41
CA LYS A 102 17.56 -11.59 -5.99
C LYS A 102 17.51 -10.18 -5.45
N CYS A 103 16.52 -9.88 -4.62
CA CYS A 103 16.50 -8.68 -3.80
C CYS A 103 17.58 -8.80 -2.71
N ILE A 104 18.47 -7.81 -2.66
CA ILE A 104 19.53 -7.72 -1.64
C ILE A 104 19.28 -6.56 -0.66
N ARG A 105 18.42 -5.60 -1.04
CA ARG A 105 17.99 -4.50 -0.18
C ARG A 105 16.57 -4.08 -0.54
N ILE A 106 15.75 -3.82 0.47
CA ILE A 106 14.41 -3.24 0.33
C ILE A 106 14.23 -2.19 1.43
N GLU A 107 13.82 -0.99 1.04
CA GLU A 107 13.60 0.14 1.96
C GLU A 107 12.33 0.88 1.59
N LYS A 108 11.52 1.23 2.57
CA LYS A 108 10.34 2.05 2.33
C LYS A 108 10.71 3.49 2.04
N ILE A 109 10.00 4.06 1.08
CA ILE A 109 9.98 5.49 0.80
C ILE A 109 8.64 6.01 1.31
N ARG A 110 8.71 7.04 2.15
CA ARG A 110 7.55 7.83 2.57
C ARG A 110 7.96 9.29 2.66
N ILE A 111 7.44 10.10 1.74
CA ILE A 111 7.75 11.52 1.63
C ILE A 111 6.43 12.25 1.83
N ARG A 112 6.37 13.15 2.80
CA ARG A 112 5.26 14.09 2.95
C ARG A 112 5.65 15.38 2.24
N GLU A 113 4.69 16.04 1.60
CA GLU A 113 4.89 17.44 1.21
C GLU A 113 5.25 18.24 2.47
N TRP A 114 6.32 19.02 2.35
CA TRP A 114 6.65 20.03 3.35
C TRP A 114 5.86 21.28 3.00
N GLU A 115 5.16 21.86 3.98
CA GLU A 115 4.77 23.27 3.90
C GLU A 115 6.03 24.12 4.13
N GLU A 116 6.30 25.06 3.23
CA GLU A 116 7.29 26.14 3.44
C GLU A 116 6.86 27.10 4.55
#